data_AF-A0A924CBK0-F1
#
_entry.id   AF-A0A924CBK0-F1
#
_cell.length_a   1.000
_cell.length_b   1.000
_cell.length_c   1.000
_cell.angle_alpha   90.00
_cell.angle_beta   90.00
_cell.angle_gamma   90.00
#
_symmetry.space_group_name_H-M   'P 1'
#
loop_
_entity.id
_entity.type
_entity.pdbx_description
1 polymer ?
#
loop_
_entity_poly.entity_id
_entity_poly.type
_entity_poly.pdbx_seq_one_letter_code
_entity_poly.pdbx_strand_id
1 'polypeptide(L)'
;MRPCQHRRPVPNNIAIGLLALLLAAPAMAQRPSVPPAAAPRAAPLLLGEVLASSRLHAPQVIEALARLRGAEARLLTAEAAFDTVFSANAETRLTGYYDGRSAETRVTVPLEKWGGYAYGGYRVSGGRFPIYEDERYTSQLGELKAGAVFALMRDRAIDERRFARVQAEAEVTLADADRVMVAIGVQARAIQAYNNWLFAGLRLGVYQDLLALAQDRQAGFRRQVAQGARPAILLTENEQNMLRRQALVVQSEQALDVASTAVSLYLRKPDGTPLVPLRARLPAAVSGPVPRVAQPRALAVQRPDLRSIDLRMQQARQRLALDRNAFLPKLDVKVEASNDFGRTGYGGASRNGVESKVGVTFTLPLQQSAARGRIAQTNAEIAAFQARRQFLEEQIFADIDGLGIAVTGTGRLVGIAADGAGRAATMAIAERRRFALGASDYFLVNTREDSAADARVRLLDAVFRRAVAHADLAAATGDLDALGL
;
A
#
# COMPACT_ATOMS: atom_id res chain seq x y z
N MET A 1 -19.10 56.88 9.94
CA MET A 1 -18.52 57.63 11.08
C MET A 1 -17.65 56.66 11.88
N ARG A 2 -16.39 56.54 11.47
CA ARG A 2 -15.13 56.85 12.18
C ARG A 2 -14.82 55.99 13.44
N PRO A 3 -13.65 55.30 13.47
CA PRO A 3 -13.25 54.32 14.48
C PRO A 3 -12.28 54.90 15.54
N CYS A 4 -12.05 54.17 16.63
CA CYS A 4 -10.98 54.46 17.60
C CYS A 4 -10.01 53.28 17.71
N GLN A 5 -8.80 53.48 17.17
CA GLN A 5 -7.59 52.70 17.42
C GLN A 5 -6.82 53.31 18.60
N HIS A 6 -6.23 52.49 19.46
CA HIS A 6 -5.20 52.93 20.39
C HIS A 6 -3.85 52.30 20.05
N ARG A 7 -2.92 53.17 19.62
CA ARG A 7 -1.46 52.99 19.70
C ARG A 7 -0.97 53.62 21.01
N ARG A 8 0.05 53.02 21.62
CA ARG A 8 1.07 53.73 22.44
C ARG A 8 2.45 53.05 22.33
N PRO A 9 3.55 53.76 22.62
CA PRO A 9 4.86 53.60 21.98
C PRO A 9 6.01 53.12 22.90
N VAL A 10 7.15 52.85 22.26
CA VAL A 10 8.52 52.55 22.80
C VAL A 10 9.12 53.76 23.53
N PRO A 11 10.08 53.59 24.47
CA PRO A 11 11.53 53.82 24.16
C PRO A 11 12.47 52.83 24.92
N ASN A 12 13.59 52.33 24.39
CA ASN A 12 14.88 52.89 23.94
C ASN A 12 16.00 52.86 25.03
N ASN A 13 17.25 52.70 24.57
CA ASN A 13 18.58 52.80 25.23
C ASN A 13 19.27 51.46 25.57
N ILE A 14 20.30 51.03 24.83
CA ILE A 14 21.68 51.56 24.70
C ILE A 14 22.48 51.41 26.00
N ALA A 15 23.43 50.48 26.00
CA ALA A 15 24.59 50.49 26.88
C ALA A 15 25.85 50.15 26.06
N ILE A 16 26.71 51.16 25.96
CA ILE A 16 28.03 51.17 25.36
C ILE A 16 29.01 50.63 26.40
N GLY A 17 29.84 49.67 26.01
CA GLY A 17 30.97 49.20 26.81
C GLY A 17 32.21 49.08 25.93
N LEU A 18 33.01 50.14 25.89
CA LEU A 18 34.39 50.13 25.37
C LEU A 18 35.26 49.31 26.32
N LEU A 19 35.93 48.28 25.82
CA LEU A 19 37.14 47.74 26.45
C LEU A 19 38.20 47.52 25.36
N ALA A 20 39.27 48.31 25.44
CA ALA A 20 40.45 48.18 24.61
C ALA A 20 41.24 46.92 25.00
N LEU A 21 41.63 46.10 24.03
CA LEU A 21 42.68 45.09 24.24
C LEU A 21 43.43 44.78 22.93
N LEU A 22 44.71 45.16 22.94
CA LEU A 22 45.89 44.69 22.19
C LEU A 22 45.73 44.06 20.79
N LEU A 23 46.37 44.72 19.81
CA LEU A 23 46.80 44.15 18.54
C LEU A 23 47.81 43.01 18.76
N ALA A 24 47.43 41.79 18.36
CA ALA A 24 48.36 40.71 18.04
C ALA A 24 47.98 40.18 16.65
N ALA A 25 48.87 40.39 15.67
CA ALA A 25 48.71 39.89 14.31
C ALA A 25 48.83 38.35 14.31
N PRO A 26 47.87 37.58 13.75
CA PRO A 26 48.09 36.16 13.53
C PRO A 26 48.86 35.99 12.21
N ALA A 27 50.03 35.37 12.30
CA ALA A 27 50.74 34.84 11.16
C ALA A 27 49.81 33.88 10.40
N MET A 28 49.54 34.17 9.13
CA MET A 28 48.81 33.27 8.23
C MET A 28 49.66 32.01 8.00
N ALA A 29 49.41 30.97 8.80
CA ALA A 29 49.86 29.62 8.49
C ALA A 29 49.09 29.14 7.25
N GLN A 30 49.78 29.06 6.11
CA GLN A 30 49.29 28.40 4.91
C GLN A 30 49.03 26.94 5.26
N ARG A 31 47.74 26.56 5.38
CA ARG A 31 47.35 25.16 5.43
C ARG A 31 47.66 24.53 4.08
N PRO A 32 48.37 23.39 4.01
CA PRO A 32 48.56 22.68 2.76
C PRO A 32 47.20 22.36 2.15
N SER A 33 46.99 22.78 0.90
CA SER A 33 45.80 22.46 0.13
C SER A 33 45.74 20.95 -0.08
N VAL A 34 44.86 20.29 0.67
CA VAL A 34 44.48 18.91 0.40
C VAL A 34 43.87 18.90 -1.00
N PRO A 35 44.41 18.12 -1.97
CA PRO A 35 43.79 18.01 -3.28
C PRO A 35 42.34 17.53 -3.09
N PRO A 36 41.37 18.02 -3.90
CA PRO A 36 39.99 17.59 -3.76
C PRO A 36 39.95 16.07 -3.86
N ALA A 37 39.50 15.44 -2.78
CA ALA A 37 39.27 14.01 -2.75
C ALA A 37 38.40 13.66 -3.97
N ALA A 38 38.88 12.75 -4.81
CA ALA A 38 38.13 12.23 -5.93
C ALA A 38 36.74 11.84 -5.43
N ALA A 39 35.69 12.42 -6.02
CA ALA A 39 34.31 12.12 -5.66
C ALA A 39 34.16 10.59 -5.59
N PRO A 40 33.60 10.04 -4.50
CA PRO A 40 33.45 8.60 -4.38
C PRO A 40 32.70 8.10 -5.61
N ARG A 41 33.32 7.18 -6.37
CA ARG A 41 32.65 6.48 -7.47
C ARG A 41 31.34 5.95 -6.90
N ALA A 42 30.22 6.50 -7.38
CA ALA A 42 28.91 6.14 -6.87
C ALA A 42 28.74 4.61 -7.01
N ALA A 43 28.46 3.93 -5.90
CA ALA A 43 28.30 2.48 -5.89
C ALA A 43 27.22 2.08 -6.92
N PRO A 44 27.40 0.95 -7.63
CA PRO A 44 26.42 0.49 -8.60
C PRO A 44 25.06 0.32 -7.91
N LEU A 45 24.00 0.81 -8.56
CA LEU A 45 22.64 0.65 -8.06
C LEU A 45 22.25 -0.82 -8.24
N LEU A 46 22.00 -1.51 -7.14
CA LEU A 46 21.57 -2.90 -7.14
C LEU A 46 20.05 -3.00 -7.00
N LEU A 47 19.49 -4.12 -7.49
CA LEU A 47 18.05 -4.38 -7.40
C LEU A 47 17.52 -4.23 -5.96
N GLY A 48 18.24 -4.77 -4.97
CA GLY A 48 17.84 -4.71 -3.57
C GLY A 48 17.66 -3.30 -3.01
N GLU A 49 18.43 -2.31 -3.50
CA GLU A 49 18.26 -0.90 -3.11
C GLU A 49 16.94 -0.34 -3.66
N VAL A 50 16.59 -0.68 -4.89
CA VAL A 50 15.31 -0.27 -5.51
C VAL A 50 14.13 -0.93 -4.79
N LEU A 51 14.22 -2.23 -4.45
CA LEU A 51 13.16 -2.95 -3.72
C LEU A 51 12.99 -2.44 -2.29
N ALA A 52 14.09 -2.11 -1.60
CA ALA A 52 14.03 -1.51 -0.27
C ALA A 52 13.38 -0.12 -0.32
N SER A 53 13.75 0.70 -1.32
CA SER A 53 13.16 2.01 -1.56
C SER A 53 11.66 1.92 -1.84
N SER A 54 11.25 1.06 -2.78
CA SER A 54 9.86 0.92 -3.19
C SER A 54 8.97 0.41 -2.05
N ARG A 55 9.47 -0.53 -1.23
CA ARG A 55 8.75 -1.06 -0.06
C ARG A 55 8.36 0.02 0.94
N LEU A 56 9.25 1.00 1.13
CA LEU A 56 9.12 2.02 2.18
C LEU A 56 8.47 3.31 1.66
N HIS A 57 8.74 3.69 0.42
CA HIS A 57 8.45 5.05 -0.07
C HIS A 57 7.52 5.09 -1.30
N ALA A 58 7.11 3.95 -1.87
CA ALA A 58 6.19 3.97 -3.00
C ALA A 58 4.81 4.51 -2.57
N PRO A 59 4.27 5.54 -3.25
CA PRO A 59 2.99 6.16 -2.86
C PRO A 59 1.83 5.18 -2.74
N GLN A 60 1.77 4.16 -3.61
CA GLN A 60 0.73 3.13 -3.58
C GLN A 60 0.80 2.27 -2.30
N VAL A 61 2.01 1.96 -1.81
CA VAL A 61 2.19 1.22 -0.55
C VAL A 61 1.81 2.11 0.64
N ILE A 62 2.20 3.38 0.62
CA ILE A 62 1.84 4.36 1.65
C ILE A 62 0.31 4.54 1.71
N GLU A 63 -0.35 4.64 0.55
CA GLU A 63 -1.81 4.71 0.44
C GLU A 63 -2.48 3.46 1.05
N ALA A 64 -1.97 2.27 0.75
CA ALA A 64 -2.49 1.03 1.31
C ALA A 64 -2.30 0.95 2.83
N LEU A 65 -1.16 1.40 3.36
CA LEU A 65 -0.93 1.54 4.81
C LEU A 65 -1.90 2.54 5.45
N ALA A 66 -2.20 3.65 4.79
CA ALA A 66 -3.18 4.62 5.28
C ALA A 66 -4.61 4.05 5.29
N ARG A 67 -4.97 3.24 4.29
CA ARG A 67 -6.25 2.51 4.26
C ARG A 67 -6.37 1.50 5.40
N LEU A 68 -5.30 0.76 5.71
CA LEU A 68 -5.24 -0.14 6.85
C LEU A 68 -5.48 0.61 8.17
N ARG A 69 -4.77 1.72 8.41
CA ARG A 69 -5.02 2.58 9.58
C ARG A 69 -6.46 3.11 9.64
N GLY A 70 -7.04 3.42 8.48
CA GLY A 70 -8.45 3.79 8.37
C GLY A 70 -9.40 2.66 8.78
N ALA A 71 -9.09 1.41 8.43
CA ALA A 71 -9.84 0.24 8.87
C ALA A 71 -9.71 0.00 10.38
N GLU A 72 -8.50 0.15 10.94
CA GLU A 72 -8.25 0.06 12.40
C GLU A 72 -9.06 1.12 13.16
N ALA A 73 -9.13 2.36 12.66
CA ALA A 73 -9.95 3.41 13.26
C ALA A 73 -11.46 3.11 13.18
N ARG A 74 -11.93 2.44 12.12
CA ARG A 74 -13.32 1.97 12.02
C ARG A 74 -13.61 0.83 12.99
N LEU A 75 -12.65 -0.06 13.23
CA LEU A 75 -12.75 -1.07 14.28
C LEU A 75 -12.93 -0.41 15.65
N LEU A 76 -12.10 0.58 16.00
CA LEU A 76 -12.28 1.36 17.22
C LEU A 76 -13.67 2.02 17.31
N THR A 77 -14.19 2.53 16.19
CA THR A 77 -15.54 3.09 16.13
C THR A 77 -16.62 2.03 16.37
N ALA A 78 -16.43 0.81 15.87
CA ALA A 78 -17.36 -0.30 16.10
C ALA A 78 -17.29 -0.81 17.55
N GLU A 79 -16.10 -0.81 18.16
CA GLU A 79 -15.90 -1.13 19.58
C GLU A 79 -16.57 -0.11 20.50
N ALA A 80 -16.58 1.18 20.12
CA ALA A 80 -17.25 2.24 20.86
C ALA A 80 -18.77 2.04 21.02
N ALA A 81 -19.39 1.13 20.25
CA ALA A 81 -20.78 0.71 20.47
C ALA A 81 -21.00 0.04 21.85
N PHE A 82 -19.92 -0.34 22.53
CA PHE A 82 -19.90 -0.89 23.88
C PHE A 82 -19.45 0.12 24.95
N ASP A 83 -19.21 1.38 24.57
CA ASP A 83 -18.80 2.42 25.51
C ASP A 83 -19.90 2.74 26.52
N THR A 84 -19.46 3.20 27.69
CA THR A 84 -20.36 3.69 28.72
C THR A 84 -20.94 5.03 28.31
N VAL A 85 -22.27 5.12 28.24
CA VAL A 85 -22.98 6.33 27.83
C VAL A 85 -23.59 7.02 29.05
N PHE A 86 -23.19 8.28 29.30
CA PHE A 86 -23.90 9.16 30.22
C PHE A 86 -24.93 10.00 29.46
N SER A 87 -26.14 10.06 29.98
CA SER A 87 -27.23 10.88 29.45
C SER A 87 -27.87 11.69 30.58
N ALA A 88 -28.25 12.92 30.28
CA ALA A 88 -28.95 13.80 31.20
C ALA A 88 -30.14 14.43 30.48
N ASN A 89 -31.34 14.22 31.02
CA ASN A 89 -32.59 14.72 30.48
C ASN A 89 -33.26 15.60 31.53
N ALA A 90 -33.72 16.78 31.13
CA ALA A 90 -34.47 17.67 31.99
C ALA A 90 -35.73 18.14 31.26
N GLU A 91 -36.87 18.00 31.90
CA GLU A 91 -38.17 18.38 31.37
C GLU A 91 -38.90 19.28 32.36
N THR A 92 -39.55 20.33 31.85
CA THR A 92 -40.37 21.24 32.65
C THR A 92 -41.63 21.60 31.88
N ARG A 93 -42.76 21.62 32.58
CA ARG A 93 -44.02 22.11 32.04
C ARG A 93 -44.11 23.62 32.25
N LEU A 94 -44.11 24.37 31.15
CA LEU A 94 -44.16 25.84 31.16
C LEU A 94 -45.59 26.38 31.24
N THR A 95 -46.58 25.62 30.76
CA THR A 95 -47.98 26.04 30.65
C THR A 95 -48.93 24.88 30.92
N GLY A 96 -50.17 25.19 31.29
CA GLY A 96 -51.21 24.21 31.60
C GLY A 96 -51.52 24.14 33.10
N TYR A 97 -52.39 23.21 33.48
CA TYR A 97 -52.84 23.06 34.87
C TYR A 97 -51.75 22.53 35.82
N TYR A 98 -50.79 21.77 35.27
CA TYR A 98 -49.71 21.10 36.00
C TYR A 98 -48.38 21.82 35.77
N ASP A 99 -47.56 21.88 36.82
CA ASP A 99 -46.27 22.58 36.91
C ASP A 99 -45.08 21.62 37.12
N GLY A 100 -45.28 20.35 36.76
CA GLY A 100 -44.29 19.29 36.93
C GLY A 100 -42.96 19.58 36.23
N ARG A 101 -41.87 19.30 36.94
CA ARG A 101 -40.49 19.37 36.45
C ARG A 101 -39.71 18.14 36.89
N SER A 102 -38.89 17.58 36.02
CA SER A 102 -38.09 16.40 36.29
C SER A 102 -36.73 16.50 35.63
N ALA A 103 -35.69 16.10 36.35
CA ALA A 103 -34.35 15.92 35.81
C ALA A 103 -33.89 14.49 36.10
N GLU A 104 -33.35 13.81 35.09
CA GLU A 104 -32.81 12.46 35.18
C GLU A 104 -31.40 12.45 34.59
N THR A 105 -30.49 11.82 35.31
CA THR A 105 -29.17 11.43 34.80
C THR A 105 -29.08 9.92 34.77
N ARG A 106 -28.54 9.34 33.70
CA ARG A 106 -28.42 7.89 33.52
C ARG A 106 -27.09 7.53 32.86
N VAL A 107 -26.38 6.60 33.49
CA VAL A 107 -25.20 5.93 32.96
C VAL A 107 -25.61 4.56 32.45
N THR A 108 -25.32 4.24 31.20
CA THR A 108 -25.66 2.97 30.55
C THR A 108 -24.40 2.27 30.06
N VAL A 109 -24.24 0.99 30.38
CA VAL A 109 -23.13 0.14 29.95
C VAL A 109 -23.69 -1.02 29.12
N PRO A 110 -23.48 -1.03 27.80
CA PRO A 110 -23.75 -2.19 26.96
C PRO A 110 -23.10 -3.48 27.48
N LEU A 111 -23.82 -4.61 27.45
CA LEU A 111 -23.24 -5.90 27.77
C LEU A 111 -22.69 -6.56 26.51
N GLU A 112 -21.44 -7.02 26.55
CA GLU A 112 -20.83 -7.76 25.44
C GLU A 112 -21.45 -9.15 25.21
N LYS A 113 -22.19 -9.65 26.20
CA LYS A 113 -22.87 -10.93 26.16
C LYS A 113 -24.34 -10.72 26.49
N TRP A 114 -25.21 -11.58 25.95
CA TRP A 114 -26.66 -11.56 26.24
C TRP A 114 -27.43 -10.34 25.70
N GLY A 115 -26.88 -9.59 24.73
CA GLY A 115 -27.62 -8.62 23.90
C GLY A 115 -28.14 -7.37 24.61
N GLY A 116 -27.82 -7.20 25.90
CA GLY A 116 -28.46 -6.23 26.77
C GLY A 116 -27.60 -5.03 27.14
N TYR A 117 -27.94 -4.43 28.28
CA TYR A 117 -27.21 -3.33 28.90
C TYR A 117 -27.52 -3.27 30.40
N ALA A 118 -26.56 -2.80 31.20
CA ALA A 118 -26.77 -2.38 32.58
C ALA A 118 -26.88 -0.86 32.62
N TYR A 119 -27.60 -0.31 33.59
CA TYR A 119 -27.65 1.13 33.81
C TYR A 119 -27.82 1.49 35.28
N GLY A 120 -27.31 2.66 35.63
CA GLY A 120 -27.56 3.33 36.89
C GLY A 120 -28.09 4.74 36.60
N GLY A 121 -29.07 5.20 37.35
CA GLY A 121 -29.67 6.51 37.14
C GLY A 121 -30.04 7.19 38.44
N TYR A 122 -30.02 8.51 38.41
CA TYR A 122 -30.54 9.36 39.48
C TYR A 122 -31.56 10.31 38.88
N ARG A 123 -32.70 10.42 39.52
CA ARG A 123 -33.81 11.26 39.09
C ARG A 123 -34.30 12.13 40.23
N VAL A 124 -34.66 13.37 39.92
CA VAL A 124 -35.32 14.27 40.86
C VAL A 124 -36.49 14.95 40.16
N SER A 125 -37.59 15.12 40.87
CA SER A 125 -38.75 15.84 40.35
C SER A 125 -39.38 16.76 41.39
N GLY A 126 -40.20 17.69 40.90
CA GLY A 126 -40.96 18.62 41.72
C GLY A 126 -42.15 19.20 40.97
N GLY A 127 -42.97 19.98 41.68
CA GLY A 127 -44.26 20.42 41.16
C GLY A 127 -45.25 19.24 41.12
N ARG A 128 -46.36 19.43 40.40
CA ARG A 128 -47.42 18.43 40.27
C ARG A 128 -47.47 17.89 38.85
N PHE A 129 -47.60 16.57 38.75
CA PHE A 129 -47.86 15.82 37.53
C PHE A 129 -49.31 15.33 37.52
N PRO A 130 -49.90 15.14 36.32
CA PRO A 130 -51.17 14.44 36.19
C PRO A 130 -51.07 13.00 36.69
N ILE A 131 -52.21 12.43 37.10
CA ILE A 131 -52.27 11.08 37.69
C ILE A 131 -51.72 9.97 36.77
N TYR A 132 -51.78 10.14 35.44
CA TYR A 132 -51.24 9.18 34.46
C TYR A 132 -49.72 9.31 34.28
N GLU A 133 -49.08 10.30 34.90
CA GLU A 133 -47.63 10.51 34.96
C GLU A 133 -47.10 10.35 36.40
N ASP A 134 -47.83 9.67 37.27
CA ASP A 134 -47.47 9.55 38.70
C ASP A 134 -46.09 8.89 38.90
N GLU A 135 -45.66 8.06 37.95
CA GLU A 135 -44.30 7.50 37.92
C GLU A 135 -43.18 8.55 37.88
N ARG A 136 -43.47 9.82 37.56
CA ARG A 136 -42.49 10.93 37.52
C ARG A 136 -42.15 11.50 38.89
N TYR A 137 -43.00 11.33 39.89
CA TYR A 137 -42.73 11.84 41.24
C TYR A 137 -41.59 11.07 41.92
N THR A 138 -40.71 11.80 42.59
CA THR A 138 -39.65 11.29 43.48
C THR A 138 -39.84 11.86 44.89
N SER A 139 -39.06 11.34 45.86
CA SER A 139 -38.88 12.02 47.15
C SER A 139 -38.05 13.30 47.02
N GLN A 140 -37.99 14.09 48.09
CA GLN A 140 -37.36 15.44 48.06
C GLN A 140 -35.88 15.44 47.68
N LEU A 141 -35.15 14.35 47.96
CA LEU A 141 -33.75 14.18 47.57
C LEU A 141 -33.59 13.26 46.35
N GLY A 142 -34.67 13.02 45.60
CA GLY A 142 -34.64 12.22 44.38
C GLY A 142 -34.68 10.70 44.61
N GLU A 143 -34.48 9.98 43.50
CA GLU A 143 -34.57 8.54 43.36
C GLU A 143 -33.31 8.01 42.68
N LEU A 144 -32.67 7.00 43.27
CA LEU A 144 -31.60 6.25 42.61
C LEU A 144 -32.18 4.97 42.03
N LYS A 145 -31.77 4.62 40.81
CA LYS A 145 -32.13 3.37 40.12
C LYS A 145 -30.89 2.65 39.67
N ALA A 146 -30.91 1.32 39.74
CA ALA A 146 -29.98 0.46 39.05
C ALA A 146 -30.75 -0.68 38.40
N GLY A 147 -30.41 -1.01 37.17
CA GLY A 147 -31.08 -2.09 36.45
C GLY A 147 -30.21 -2.71 35.37
N ALA A 148 -30.65 -3.87 34.90
CA ALA A 148 -30.05 -4.56 33.78
C ALA A 148 -31.14 -5.19 32.91
N VAL A 149 -30.89 -5.19 31.61
CA VAL A 149 -31.72 -5.84 30.59
C VAL A 149 -30.91 -6.96 29.97
N PHE A 150 -31.53 -8.13 29.78
CA PHE A 150 -30.92 -9.30 29.15
C PHE A 150 -31.83 -9.84 28.04
N ALA A 151 -31.27 -10.07 26.86
CA ALA A 151 -31.95 -10.74 25.76
C ALA A 151 -31.83 -12.26 25.93
N LEU A 152 -32.97 -12.96 25.96
CA LEU A 152 -33.03 -14.41 26.15
C LEU A 152 -33.11 -15.20 24.84
N MET A 153 -33.64 -14.59 23.77
CA MET A 153 -33.89 -15.21 22.46
C MET A 153 -33.18 -14.42 21.33
N ARG A 154 -33.91 -13.63 20.53
CA ARG A 154 -33.31 -12.70 19.57
C ARG A 154 -32.31 -11.80 20.27
N ASP A 155 -31.18 -11.52 19.61
CA ASP A 155 -30.11 -10.64 20.09
C ASP A 155 -29.30 -11.23 21.26
N ARG A 156 -29.57 -12.46 21.71
CA ARG A 156 -28.77 -13.09 22.76
C ARG A 156 -27.36 -13.45 22.29
N ALA A 157 -27.24 -14.15 21.16
CA ALA A 157 -25.97 -14.69 20.65
C ALA A 157 -25.28 -13.75 19.65
N ILE A 158 -26.06 -13.08 18.81
CA ILE A 158 -25.60 -12.10 17.83
C ILE A 158 -26.59 -10.95 17.79
N ASP A 159 -26.09 -9.72 17.74
CA ASP A 159 -26.87 -8.49 17.56
C ASP A 159 -26.08 -7.54 16.64
N GLU A 160 -26.70 -6.43 16.25
CA GLU A 160 -26.09 -5.46 15.32
C GLU A 160 -24.75 -4.89 15.83
N ARG A 161 -24.58 -4.66 17.14
CA ARG A 161 -23.33 -4.10 17.71
C ARG A 161 -22.20 -5.12 17.64
N ARG A 162 -22.45 -6.36 18.07
CA ARG A 162 -21.46 -7.44 17.99
C ARG A 162 -21.14 -7.81 16.55
N PHE A 163 -22.15 -7.84 15.69
CA PHE A 163 -21.94 -8.06 14.26
C PHE A 163 -21.09 -6.95 13.65
N ALA A 164 -21.35 -5.67 13.96
CA ALA A 164 -20.56 -4.55 13.48
C ALA A 164 -19.09 -4.63 13.91
N ARG A 165 -18.81 -5.05 15.16
CA ARG A 165 -17.44 -5.30 15.64
C ARG A 165 -16.74 -6.39 14.83
N VAL A 166 -17.39 -7.57 14.67
CA VAL A 166 -16.85 -8.69 13.86
C VAL A 166 -16.64 -8.29 12.40
N GLN A 167 -17.54 -7.48 11.82
CA GLN A 167 -17.36 -6.95 10.47
C GLN A 167 -16.13 -6.05 10.39
N ALA A 168 -15.95 -5.13 11.34
CA ALA A 168 -14.82 -4.22 11.34
C ALA A 168 -13.48 -4.94 11.56
N GLU A 169 -13.43 -5.98 12.40
CA GLU A 169 -12.25 -6.85 12.54
C GLU A 169 -11.88 -7.53 11.21
N ALA A 170 -12.87 -8.03 10.47
CA ALA A 170 -12.65 -8.61 9.15
C ALA A 170 -12.19 -7.55 8.13
N GLU A 171 -12.71 -6.33 8.17
CA GLU A 171 -12.26 -5.21 7.31
C GLU A 171 -10.80 -4.84 7.54
N VAL A 172 -10.30 -4.91 8.78
CA VAL A 172 -8.86 -4.72 9.07
C VAL A 172 -8.04 -5.82 8.37
N THR A 173 -8.49 -7.08 8.47
CA THR A 173 -7.82 -8.21 7.82
C THR A 173 -7.83 -8.10 6.29
N LEU A 174 -8.95 -7.63 5.71
CA LEU A 174 -9.07 -7.35 4.28
C LEU A 174 -8.14 -6.22 3.85
N ALA A 175 -8.08 -5.14 4.60
CA ALA A 175 -7.19 -4.02 4.31
C ALA A 175 -5.70 -4.42 4.36
N ASP A 176 -5.33 -5.34 5.27
CA ASP A 176 -3.98 -5.88 5.33
C ASP A 176 -3.68 -6.79 4.13
N ALA A 177 -4.61 -7.66 3.73
CA ALA A 177 -4.48 -8.47 2.54
C ALA A 177 -4.32 -7.62 1.26
N ASP A 178 -5.12 -6.56 1.13
CA ASP A 178 -5.01 -5.58 0.04
C ASP A 178 -3.66 -4.86 0.06
N ARG A 179 -3.14 -4.48 1.25
CA ARG A 179 -1.80 -3.90 1.41
C ARG A 179 -0.71 -4.83 0.90
N VAL A 180 -0.77 -6.12 1.23
CA VAL A 180 0.19 -7.12 0.72
C VAL A 180 0.09 -7.25 -0.79
N MET A 181 -1.12 -7.29 -1.36
CA MET A 181 -1.31 -7.35 -2.82
C MET A 181 -0.74 -6.13 -3.54
N VAL A 182 -0.96 -4.93 -3.00
CA VAL A 182 -0.38 -3.69 -3.54
C VAL A 182 1.15 -3.75 -3.48
N ALA A 183 1.72 -4.22 -2.37
CA ALA A 183 3.16 -4.37 -2.22
C ALA A 183 3.75 -5.35 -3.25
N ILE A 184 3.12 -6.51 -3.45
CA ILE A 184 3.50 -7.50 -4.48
C ILE A 184 3.53 -6.84 -5.87
N GLY A 185 2.46 -6.14 -6.24
CA GLY A 185 2.36 -5.48 -7.54
C GLY A 185 3.35 -4.32 -7.73
N VAL A 186 3.70 -3.61 -6.66
CA VAL A 186 4.74 -2.57 -6.70
C VAL A 186 6.12 -3.18 -6.87
N GLN A 187 6.45 -4.24 -6.13
CA GLN A 187 7.76 -4.89 -6.24
C GLN A 187 7.97 -5.53 -7.60
N ALA A 188 6.98 -6.24 -8.14
CA ALA A 188 7.06 -6.84 -9.46
C ALA A 188 7.41 -5.80 -10.54
N ARG A 189 6.69 -4.66 -10.55
CA ARG A 189 6.96 -3.56 -11.49
C ARG A 189 8.31 -2.87 -11.23
N ALA A 190 8.75 -2.78 -9.97
CA ALA A 190 10.08 -2.26 -9.63
C ALA A 190 11.20 -3.16 -10.20
N ILE A 191 11.05 -4.49 -10.09
CA ILE A 191 11.97 -5.47 -10.69
C ILE A 191 12.01 -5.31 -12.21
N GLN A 192 10.85 -5.21 -12.87
CA GLN A 192 10.78 -5.00 -14.32
C GLN A 192 11.44 -3.68 -14.75
N ALA A 193 11.16 -2.58 -14.05
CA ALA A 193 11.73 -1.26 -14.36
C ALA A 193 13.24 -1.25 -14.18
N TYR A 194 13.76 -1.80 -13.07
CA TYR A 194 15.19 -1.92 -12.83
C TYR A 194 15.89 -2.76 -13.91
N ASN A 195 15.33 -3.92 -14.25
CA ASN A 195 15.92 -4.77 -15.28
C ASN A 195 15.90 -4.06 -16.64
N ASN A 196 14.80 -3.40 -17.01
CA ASN A 196 14.76 -2.64 -18.27
C ASN A 196 15.84 -1.55 -18.33
N TRP A 197 16.05 -0.83 -17.23
CA TRP A 197 17.12 0.16 -17.09
C TRP A 197 18.52 -0.46 -17.22
N LEU A 198 18.79 -1.55 -16.50
CA LEU A 198 20.05 -2.29 -16.57
C LEU A 198 20.34 -2.77 -18.00
N PHE A 199 19.37 -3.43 -18.65
CA PHE A 199 19.55 -3.97 -19.99
C PHE A 199 19.57 -2.88 -21.08
N ALA A 200 18.91 -1.74 -20.88
CA ALA A 200 19.11 -0.55 -21.73
C ALA A 200 20.55 -0.04 -21.65
N GLY A 201 21.12 0.04 -20.44
CA GLY A 201 22.52 0.42 -20.25
C GLY A 201 23.51 -0.57 -20.87
N LEU A 202 23.28 -1.87 -20.72
CA LEU A 202 24.13 -2.90 -21.34
C LEU A 202 24.05 -2.85 -22.88
N ARG A 203 22.87 -2.60 -23.47
CA ARG A 203 22.72 -2.42 -24.93
C ARG A 203 23.45 -1.19 -25.43
N LEU A 204 23.35 -0.06 -24.71
CA LEU A 204 24.12 1.14 -25.01
C LEU A 204 25.63 0.85 -25.08
N GLY A 205 26.15 0.08 -24.11
CA GLY A 205 27.55 -0.37 -24.13
C GLY A 205 27.93 -1.12 -25.41
N VAL A 206 27.09 -2.06 -25.87
CA VAL A 206 27.35 -2.81 -27.12
C VAL A 206 27.45 -1.88 -28.33
N TYR A 207 26.57 -0.90 -28.46
CA TYR A 207 26.58 0.02 -29.59
C TYR A 207 27.72 1.05 -29.50
N GLN A 208 28.11 1.45 -28.29
CA GLN A 208 29.31 2.28 -28.07
C GLN A 208 30.58 1.55 -28.49
N ASP A 209 30.72 0.27 -28.11
CA ASP A 209 31.84 -0.57 -28.53
C ASP A 209 31.87 -0.73 -30.06
N LEU A 210 30.70 -0.94 -30.68
CA LEU A 210 30.58 -1.04 -32.13
C LEU A 210 30.96 0.26 -32.85
N LEU A 211 30.56 1.41 -32.31
CA LEU A 211 30.96 2.73 -32.83
C LEU A 211 32.47 2.97 -32.68
N ALA A 212 33.05 2.63 -31.53
CA ALA A 212 34.49 2.77 -31.29
C ALA A 212 35.31 1.98 -32.32
N LEU A 213 34.89 0.74 -32.64
CA LEU A 213 35.52 -0.05 -33.71
C LEU A 213 35.51 0.66 -35.07
N ALA A 214 34.44 1.36 -35.42
CA ALA A 214 34.35 2.12 -36.68
C ALA A 214 35.23 3.38 -36.66
N GLN A 215 35.33 4.05 -35.51
CA GLN A 215 36.18 5.23 -35.32
C GLN A 215 37.67 4.88 -35.43
N ASP A 216 38.10 3.83 -34.73
CA ASP A 216 39.48 3.32 -34.80
C ASP A 216 39.84 2.94 -36.24
N ARG A 217 38.89 2.31 -36.95
CA ARG A 217 39.06 1.94 -38.35
C ARG A 217 39.15 3.15 -39.28
N GLN A 218 38.35 4.19 -39.07
CA GLN A 218 38.43 5.43 -39.85
C GLN A 218 39.82 6.06 -39.75
N ALA A 219 40.38 6.09 -38.54
CA ALA A 219 41.74 6.60 -38.33
C ALA A 219 42.78 5.76 -39.07
N GLY A 220 42.63 4.43 -39.11
CA GLY A 220 43.45 3.52 -39.90
C GLY A 220 43.36 3.77 -41.41
N PHE A 221 42.14 3.84 -41.96
CA PHE A 221 41.92 4.09 -43.38
C PHE A 221 42.45 5.44 -43.84
N ARG A 222 42.32 6.50 -43.04
CA ARG A 222 42.89 7.82 -43.37
C ARG A 222 44.39 7.75 -43.61
N ARG A 223 45.13 7.03 -42.76
CA ARG A 223 46.59 6.84 -42.92
C ARG A 223 46.91 6.07 -44.20
N GLN A 224 46.19 5.00 -44.49
CA GLN A 224 46.42 4.16 -45.67
C GLN A 224 46.08 4.87 -46.99
N VAL A 225 45.01 5.66 -47.02
CA VAL A 225 44.64 6.47 -48.18
C VAL A 225 45.67 7.58 -48.42
N ALA A 226 46.14 8.25 -47.37
CA ALA A 226 47.19 9.27 -47.49
C ALA A 226 48.51 8.71 -48.04
N GLN A 227 48.78 7.42 -47.81
CA GLN A 227 49.94 6.70 -48.35
C GLN A 227 49.69 6.08 -49.74
N GLY A 228 48.50 6.27 -50.32
CA GLY A 228 48.12 5.69 -51.61
C GLY A 228 47.88 4.17 -51.58
N ALA A 229 47.85 3.54 -50.41
CA ALA A 229 47.72 2.08 -50.26
C ALA A 229 46.27 1.56 -50.39
N ARG A 230 45.27 2.45 -50.30
CA ARG A 230 43.84 2.14 -50.37
C ARG A 230 43.06 3.26 -51.07
N PRO A 231 41.94 2.96 -51.75
CA PRO A 231 41.12 3.97 -52.41
C PRO A 231 40.33 4.82 -51.38
N ALA A 232 40.16 6.11 -51.69
CA ALA A 232 39.47 7.06 -50.81
C ALA A 232 38.00 6.71 -50.54
N ILE A 233 37.34 5.96 -51.43
CA ILE A 233 35.94 5.53 -51.28
C ILE A 233 35.68 4.74 -49.98
N LEU A 234 36.68 4.03 -49.46
CA LEU A 234 36.58 3.30 -48.18
C LEU A 234 36.37 4.25 -46.98
N LEU A 235 36.83 5.50 -47.07
CA LEU A 235 36.57 6.51 -46.04
C LEU A 235 35.10 6.87 -45.99
N THR A 236 34.46 7.02 -47.15
CA THR A 236 33.03 7.31 -47.27
C THR A 236 32.18 6.13 -46.82
N GLU A 237 32.57 4.90 -47.18
CA GLU A 237 31.88 3.68 -46.74
C GLU A 237 31.93 3.52 -45.22
N ASN A 238 33.10 3.71 -44.60
CA ASN A 238 33.23 3.62 -43.14
C ASN A 238 32.57 4.82 -42.42
N GLU A 239 32.54 6.00 -43.01
CA GLU A 239 31.77 7.14 -42.49
C GLU A 239 30.26 6.86 -42.48
N GLN A 240 29.71 6.23 -43.52
CA GLN A 240 28.32 5.79 -43.53
C GLN A 240 28.03 4.81 -42.38
N ASN A 241 28.94 3.87 -42.12
CA ASN A 241 28.80 2.93 -41.00
C ASN A 241 28.93 3.62 -39.64
N MET A 242 29.82 4.60 -39.49
CA MET A 242 29.91 5.44 -38.29
C MET A 242 28.60 6.20 -38.03
N LEU A 243 28.01 6.83 -39.04
CA LEU A 243 26.74 7.56 -38.90
C LEU A 243 25.60 6.63 -38.46
N ARG A 244 25.51 5.43 -39.05
CA ARG A 244 24.52 4.41 -38.66
C ARG A 244 24.71 3.97 -37.21
N ARG A 245 25.94 3.69 -36.80
CA ARG A 245 26.29 3.27 -35.43
C ARG A 245 26.06 4.40 -34.41
N GLN A 246 26.34 5.65 -34.79
CA GLN A 246 26.03 6.82 -33.97
C GLN A 246 24.52 6.96 -33.73
N ALA A 247 23.69 6.70 -34.75
CA ALA A 247 22.24 6.71 -34.58
C ALA A 247 21.76 5.65 -33.58
N LEU A 248 22.35 4.44 -33.60
CA LEU A 248 22.05 3.36 -32.63
C LEU A 248 22.44 3.76 -31.19
N VAL A 249 23.59 4.42 -31.03
CA VAL A 249 24.02 4.96 -29.72
C VAL A 249 22.99 5.96 -29.22
N VAL A 250 22.61 6.97 -30.02
CA VAL A 250 21.65 8.00 -29.63
C VAL A 250 20.28 7.40 -29.27
N GLN A 251 19.78 6.44 -30.05
CA GLN A 251 18.54 5.72 -29.73
C GLN A 251 18.63 4.95 -28.40
N SER A 252 19.77 4.33 -28.13
CA SER A 252 19.98 3.56 -26.90
C SER A 252 20.17 4.45 -25.68
N GLU A 253 20.76 5.64 -25.85
CA GLU A 253 20.82 6.67 -24.81
C GLU A 253 19.41 7.15 -24.44
N GLN A 254 18.57 7.44 -25.44
CA GLN A 254 17.18 7.82 -25.22
C GLN A 254 16.42 6.70 -24.47
N ALA A 255 16.58 5.45 -24.89
CA ALA A 255 15.96 4.30 -24.22
C ALA A 255 16.41 4.15 -22.76
N LEU A 256 17.70 4.38 -22.48
CA LEU A 256 18.25 4.38 -21.12
C LEU A 256 17.68 5.52 -20.27
N ASP A 257 17.53 6.72 -20.82
CA ASP A 257 17.00 7.88 -20.09
C ASP A 257 15.50 7.70 -19.76
N VAL A 258 14.73 7.13 -20.68
CA VAL A 258 13.33 6.72 -20.45
C VAL A 258 13.26 5.65 -19.35
N ALA A 259 14.11 4.63 -19.41
CA ALA A 259 14.14 3.58 -18.40
C ALA A 259 14.59 4.11 -17.02
N SER A 260 15.53 5.05 -16.99
CA SER A 260 15.97 5.74 -15.75
C SER A 260 14.80 6.51 -15.12
N THR A 261 14.03 7.21 -15.94
CA THR A 261 12.81 7.90 -15.50
C THR A 261 11.78 6.92 -14.94
N ALA A 262 11.58 5.77 -15.57
CA ALA A 262 10.68 4.73 -15.06
C ALA A 262 11.12 4.17 -13.70
N VAL A 263 12.43 3.95 -13.50
CA VAL A 263 12.98 3.50 -12.19
C VAL A 263 12.71 4.52 -11.09
N SER A 264 12.71 5.82 -11.40
CA SER A 264 12.46 6.88 -10.40
C SER A 264 11.07 6.82 -9.74
N LEU A 265 10.12 6.08 -10.33
CA LEU A 265 8.83 5.82 -9.69
C LEU A 265 8.97 4.96 -8.43
N TYR A 266 9.99 4.11 -8.39
CA TYR A 266 10.26 3.11 -7.34
C TYR A 266 11.50 3.45 -6.49
N LEU A 267 12.50 4.08 -7.10
CA LEU A 267 13.67 4.63 -6.42
C LEU A 267 13.37 6.06 -5.94
N ARG A 268 13.31 6.25 -4.62
CA ARG A 268 12.90 7.51 -3.98
C ARG A 268 13.83 7.85 -2.83
N LYS A 269 13.91 9.14 -2.53
CA LYS A 269 14.59 9.64 -1.33
C LYS A 269 13.72 9.39 -0.08
N PRO A 270 14.29 9.51 1.14
CA PRO A 270 13.53 9.37 2.38
C PRO A 270 12.33 10.32 2.53
N ASP A 271 12.34 11.46 1.83
CA ASP A 271 11.23 12.42 1.78
C ASP A 271 10.12 12.01 0.79
N GLY A 272 10.27 10.88 0.10
CA GLY A 272 9.34 10.36 -0.90
C GLY A 272 9.52 10.94 -2.31
N THR A 273 10.47 11.85 -2.53
CA THR A 273 10.71 12.42 -3.87
C THR A 273 11.34 11.40 -4.83
N PRO A 274 10.91 11.33 -6.11
CA PRO A 274 11.52 10.48 -7.12
C PRO A 274 13.03 10.75 -7.27
N LEU A 275 13.82 9.69 -7.39
CA LEU A 275 15.25 9.76 -7.65
C LEU A 275 15.56 9.06 -8.98
N VAL A 276 15.99 9.84 -9.97
CA VAL A 276 16.44 9.29 -11.27
C VAL A 276 17.85 8.72 -11.09
N PRO A 277 18.08 7.42 -11.39
CA PRO A 277 19.40 6.82 -11.27
C PRO A 277 20.35 7.39 -12.33
N LEU A 278 21.56 7.73 -11.91
CA LEU A 278 22.60 8.21 -12.81
C LEU A 278 23.20 7.06 -13.62
N ARG A 279 23.58 7.32 -14.88
CA ARG A 279 24.28 6.35 -15.75
C ARG A 279 25.55 5.78 -15.10
N ALA A 280 26.25 6.59 -14.30
CA ALA A 280 27.45 6.17 -13.57
C ALA A 280 27.21 5.07 -12.51
N ARG A 281 25.95 4.86 -12.10
CA ARG A 281 25.56 3.78 -11.18
C ARG A 281 25.14 2.49 -11.89
N LEU A 282 25.22 2.42 -13.23
CA LEU A 282 24.90 1.19 -13.97
C LEU A 282 25.84 0.05 -13.55
N PRO A 283 25.30 -1.10 -13.13
CA PRO A 283 26.10 -2.30 -12.92
C PRO A 283 26.78 -2.77 -14.21
N ALA A 284 28.03 -3.21 -14.11
CA ALA A 284 28.79 -3.71 -15.26
C ALA A 284 28.35 -5.11 -15.73
N ALA A 285 27.63 -5.86 -14.89
CA ALA A 285 27.16 -7.20 -15.19
C ALA A 285 25.79 -7.46 -14.57
N VAL A 286 25.06 -8.42 -15.15
CA VAL A 286 23.79 -8.91 -14.61
C VAL A 286 24.08 -9.66 -13.31
N SER A 287 23.33 -9.34 -12.25
CA SER A 287 23.35 -10.08 -10.99
C SER A 287 22.92 -11.54 -11.22
N GLY A 288 23.32 -12.45 -10.31
CA GLY A 288 23.19 -13.91 -10.47
C GLY A 288 21.81 -14.48 -10.81
N PRO A 289 21.69 -15.81 -10.97
CA PRO A 289 20.48 -16.45 -11.49
C PRO A 289 19.25 -16.09 -10.66
N VAL A 290 18.15 -15.77 -11.34
CA VAL A 290 16.87 -15.49 -10.69
C VAL A 290 16.37 -16.76 -10.00
N PRO A 291 16.01 -16.72 -8.70
CA PRO A 291 15.50 -17.89 -7.99
C PRO A 291 14.32 -18.53 -8.71
N ARG A 292 14.25 -19.87 -8.67
CA ARG A 292 13.13 -20.61 -9.22
C ARG A 292 12.08 -20.79 -8.14
N VAL A 293 10.85 -20.40 -8.42
CA VAL A 293 9.71 -20.68 -7.54
C VAL A 293 9.46 -22.19 -7.52
N ALA A 294 9.62 -22.81 -6.35
CA ALA A 294 9.31 -24.21 -6.14
C ALA A 294 7.80 -24.40 -5.97
N GLN A 295 7.22 -25.40 -6.65
CA GLN A 295 5.79 -25.74 -6.60
C GLN A 295 4.82 -24.54 -6.70
N PRO A 296 4.81 -23.81 -7.85
CA PRO A 296 4.06 -22.55 -8.01
C PRO A 296 2.59 -22.61 -7.59
N ARG A 297 1.88 -23.69 -7.92
CA ARG A 297 0.45 -23.86 -7.59
C ARG A 297 0.20 -23.99 -6.09
N ALA A 298 1.11 -24.60 -5.32
CA ALA A 298 0.95 -24.76 -3.88
C ALA A 298 1.06 -23.42 -3.15
N LEU A 299 1.95 -22.54 -3.61
CA LEU A 299 2.07 -21.17 -3.08
C LEU A 299 0.86 -20.30 -3.45
N ALA A 300 0.32 -20.50 -4.65
CA ALA A 300 -0.81 -19.71 -5.17
C ALA A 300 -2.09 -19.82 -4.33
N VAL A 301 -2.34 -20.97 -3.68
CA VAL A 301 -3.50 -21.15 -2.79
C VAL A 301 -3.44 -20.22 -1.56
N GLN A 302 -2.25 -19.72 -1.23
CA GLN A 302 -2.05 -18.83 -0.08
C GLN A 302 -2.16 -17.34 -0.42
N ARG A 303 -2.50 -16.98 -1.68
CA ARG A 303 -2.53 -15.58 -2.11
C ARG A 303 -3.54 -14.74 -1.31
N PRO A 304 -3.19 -13.48 -0.97
CA PRO A 304 -4.09 -12.62 -0.19
C PRO A 304 -5.40 -12.27 -0.89
N ASP A 305 -5.44 -12.23 -2.22
CA ASP A 305 -6.67 -11.95 -2.99
C ASP A 305 -7.71 -13.08 -2.87
N LEU A 306 -7.31 -14.35 -2.93
CA LEU A 306 -8.17 -15.50 -2.65
C LEU A 306 -8.67 -15.49 -1.19
N ARG A 307 -7.76 -15.27 -0.24
CA ARG A 307 -8.12 -15.14 1.19
C ARG A 307 -9.12 -14.01 1.42
N SER A 308 -9.00 -12.91 0.68
CA SER A 308 -9.93 -11.78 0.77
C SER A 308 -11.34 -12.14 0.30
N ILE A 309 -11.49 -13.01 -0.70
CA ILE A 309 -12.82 -13.51 -1.09
C ILE A 309 -13.37 -14.44 -0.02
N ASP A 310 -12.55 -15.32 0.54
CA ASP A 310 -12.96 -16.23 1.62
C ASP A 310 -13.43 -15.45 2.87
N LEU A 311 -12.73 -14.38 3.25
CA LEU A 311 -13.12 -13.47 4.32
C LEU A 311 -14.44 -12.75 4.05
N ARG A 312 -14.65 -12.24 2.83
CA ARG A 312 -15.94 -11.62 2.43
C ARG A 312 -17.08 -12.63 2.48
N MET A 313 -16.83 -13.88 2.10
CA MET A 313 -17.81 -14.96 2.21
C MET A 313 -18.12 -15.28 3.68
N GLN A 314 -17.11 -15.24 4.57
CA GLN A 314 -17.32 -15.37 6.01
C GLN A 314 -18.14 -14.20 6.59
N GLN A 315 -17.85 -12.95 6.20
CA GLN A 315 -18.65 -11.78 6.57
C GLN A 315 -20.12 -11.96 6.15
N ALA A 316 -20.37 -12.42 4.91
CA ALA A 316 -21.72 -12.70 4.42
C ALA A 316 -22.41 -13.83 5.21
N ARG A 317 -21.68 -14.88 5.61
CA ARG A 317 -22.22 -15.95 6.49
C ARG A 317 -22.58 -15.44 7.88
N GLN A 318 -21.77 -14.54 8.46
CA GLN A 318 -22.10 -13.88 9.72
C GLN A 318 -23.35 -12.99 9.58
N ARG A 319 -23.48 -12.29 8.44
CA ARG A 319 -24.68 -11.50 8.13
C ARG A 319 -25.91 -12.39 8.05
N LEU A 320 -25.80 -13.53 7.37
CA LEU A 320 -26.87 -14.53 7.29
C LEU A 320 -27.27 -15.04 8.69
N ALA A 321 -26.33 -15.22 9.61
CA ALA A 321 -26.63 -15.59 10.99
C ALA A 321 -27.41 -14.49 11.73
N LEU A 322 -27.03 -13.22 11.57
CA LEU A 322 -27.76 -12.07 12.11
C LEU A 322 -29.18 -11.96 11.52
N ASP A 323 -29.32 -12.13 10.20
CA ASP A 323 -30.62 -12.06 9.53
C ASP A 323 -31.54 -13.23 9.90
N ARG A 324 -30.98 -14.43 10.14
CA ARG A 324 -31.71 -15.56 10.74
C ARG A 324 -32.12 -15.27 12.18
N ASN A 325 -31.25 -14.64 12.98
CA ASN A 325 -31.58 -14.22 14.34
C ASN A 325 -32.79 -13.26 14.37
N ALA A 326 -32.98 -12.44 13.33
CA ALA A 326 -34.14 -11.55 13.21
C ALA A 326 -35.51 -12.26 13.05
N PHE A 327 -35.56 -13.58 12.84
CA PHE A 327 -36.80 -14.38 12.86
C PHE A 327 -37.21 -14.82 14.27
N LEU A 328 -36.27 -14.89 15.20
CA LEU A 328 -36.55 -15.29 16.59
C LEU A 328 -37.42 -14.24 17.28
N PRO A 329 -38.33 -14.58 18.20
CA PRO A 329 -38.97 -13.59 19.05
C PRO A 329 -37.94 -12.81 19.88
N LYS A 330 -38.18 -11.52 20.12
CA LYS A 330 -37.41 -10.74 21.08
C LYS A 330 -38.04 -10.93 22.46
N LEU A 331 -37.26 -11.50 23.38
CA LEU A 331 -37.66 -11.77 24.75
C LEU A 331 -36.60 -11.17 25.67
N ASP A 332 -36.93 -10.01 26.24
CA ASP A 332 -36.04 -9.27 27.12
C ASP A 332 -36.51 -9.41 28.57
N VAL A 333 -35.58 -9.70 29.47
CA VAL A 333 -35.82 -9.66 30.91
C VAL A 333 -35.15 -8.42 31.48
N LYS A 334 -35.95 -7.58 32.15
CA LYS A 334 -35.51 -6.40 32.88
C LYS A 334 -35.55 -6.70 34.37
N VAL A 335 -34.46 -6.47 35.07
CA VAL A 335 -34.40 -6.45 36.54
C VAL A 335 -33.96 -5.05 36.96
N GLU A 336 -34.71 -4.42 37.83
CA GLU A 336 -34.47 -3.05 38.29
C GLU A 336 -34.74 -2.95 39.79
N ALA A 337 -33.88 -2.22 40.49
CA ALA A 337 -34.11 -1.80 41.86
C ALA A 337 -34.01 -0.28 41.93
N SER A 338 -34.91 0.35 42.67
CA SER A 338 -34.87 1.78 42.93
C SER A 338 -35.14 2.09 44.40
N ASN A 339 -34.64 3.24 44.84
CA ASN A 339 -34.91 3.75 46.17
C ASN A 339 -35.01 5.26 46.12
N ASP A 340 -36.09 5.80 46.66
CA ASP A 340 -36.29 7.23 46.87
C ASP A 340 -35.65 7.68 48.19
N PHE A 341 -35.07 8.88 48.20
CA PHE A 341 -34.34 9.43 49.35
C PHE A 341 -34.92 10.76 49.82
N GLY A 342 -34.74 11.02 51.12
CA GLY A 342 -35.18 12.25 51.77
C GLY A 342 -36.60 12.18 52.29
N ARG A 343 -37.16 13.34 52.64
CA ARG A 343 -38.55 13.43 53.09
C ARG A 343 -39.49 13.11 51.94
N THR A 344 -40.67 12.60 52.28
CA THR A 344 -41.74 12.32 51.33
C THR A 344 -42.03 13.54 50.44
N GLY A 345 -41.94 13.33 49.12
CA GLY A 345 -42.22 14.35 48.11
C GLY A 345 -43.70 14.49 47.78
N TYR A 346 -44.02 15.25 46.72
CA TYR A 346 -45.40 15.50 46.28
C TYR A 346 -46.15 14.23 45.83
N GLY A 347 -45.45 13.14 45.54
CA GLY A 347 -46.05 11.84 45.21
C GLY A 347 -46.57 11.05 46.42
N GLY A 348 -46.24 11.44 47.66
CA GLY A 348 -46.71 10.75 48.87
C GLY A 348 -45.85 9.55 49.31
N ALA A 349 -46.22 8.95 50.45
CA ALA A 349 -45.38 8.00 51.20
C ALA A 349 -45.25 6.60 50.58
N SER A 350 -46.03 6.29 49.53
CA SER A 350 -45.98 5.01 48.80
C SER A 350 -44.62 4.74 48.14
N ARG A 351 -43.76 5.75 48.04
CA ARG A 351 -42.41 5.69 47.47
C ARG A 351 -41.31 5.44 48.50
N ASN A 352 -41.64 5.33 49.78
CA ASN A 352 -40.65 5.10 50.82
C ASN A 352 -40.17 3.63 50.81
N GLY A 353 -38.85 3.43 50.74
CA GLY A 353 -38.21 2.10 50.79
C GLY A 353 -37.72 1.62 49.42
N VAL A 354 -37.03 0.47 49.43
CA VAL A 354 -36.47 -0.12 48.21
C VAL A 354 -37.58 -0.80 47.41
N GLU A 355 -37.75 -0.38 46.17
CA GLU A 355 -38.64 -1.01 45.21
C GLU A 355 -37.81 -1.91 44.27
N SER A 356 -38.26 -3.15 44.08
CA SER A 356 -37.65 -4.08 43.12
C SER A 356 -38.67 -4.49 42.07
N LYS A 357 -38.29 -4.40 40.79
CA LYS A 357 -39.13 -4.74 39.65
C LYS A 357 -38.44 -5.78 38.77
N VAL A 358 -39.21 -6.79 38.38
CA VAL A 358 -38.84 -7.72 37.31
C VAL A 358 -39.87 -7.58 36.20
N GLY A 359 -39.41 -7.28 34.99
CA GLY A 359 -40.25 -7.12 33.82
C GLY A 359 -39.80 -8.07 32.72
N VAL A 360 -40.77 -8.54 31.93
CA VAL A 360 -40.52 -9.32 30.72
C VAL A 360 -41.15 -8.59 29.55
N THR A 361 -40.39 -8.36 28.49
CA THR A 361 -40.88 -7.75 27.25
C THR A 361 -40.76 -8.75 26.12
N PHE A 362 -41.90 -9.10 25.51
CA PHE A 362 -41.98 -10.00 24.37
C PHE A 362 -42.39 -9.22 23.11
N THR A 363 -41.67 -9.42 22.00
CA THR A 363 -41.99 -8.80 20.71
C THR A 363 -41.78 -9.79 19.58
N LEU A 364 -42.81 -10.02 18.77
CA LEU A 364 -42.79 -10.91 17.61
C LEU A 364 -43.35 -10.20 16.37
N PRO A 365 -42.52 -9.86 15.36
CA PRO A 365 -43.04 -9.40 14.09
C PRO A 365 -43.71 -10.57 13.35
N LEU A 366 -44.95 -10.39 12.90
CA LEU A 366 -45.74 -11.47 12.30
C LEU A 366 -45.47 -11.67 10.80
N GLN A 367 -45.30 -10.58 10.04
CA GLN A 367 -45.18 -10.65 8.57
C GLN A 367 -43.75 -11.01 8.08
N GLN A 368 -42.70 -10.62 8.84
CA GLN A 368 -41.28 -10.97 8.64
C GLN A 368 -40.68 -10.84 7.21
N SER A 369 -41.37 -10.18 6.27
CA SER A 369 -40.95 -10.08 4.86
C SER A 369 -39.57 -9.46 4.67
N ALA A 370 -39.22 -8.46 5.49
CA ALA A 370 -37.91 -7.82 5.44
C ALA A 370 -36.77 -8.78 5.77
N ALA A 371 -36.94 -9.63 6.79
CA ALA A 371 -35.94 -10.63 7.16
C ALA A 371 -35.80 -11.72 6.09
N ARG A 372 -36.91 -12.13 5.46
CA ARG A 372 -36.89 -13.06 4.32
C ARG A 372 -36.13 -12.48 3.13
N GLY A 373 -36.39 -11.22 2.79
CA GLY A 373 -35.69 -10.50 1.72
C GLY A 373 -34.18 -10.43 1.97
N ARG A 374 -33.76 -10.07 3.19
CA ARG A 374 -32.33 -10.02 3.54
C ARG A 374 -31.64 -11.38 3.46
N ILE A 375 -32.27 -12.46 3.96
CA ILE A 375 -31.73 -13.81 3.80
C ILE A 375 -31.55 -14.19 2.32
N ALA A 376 -32.55 -13.92 1.48
CA ALA A 376 -32.46 -14.22 0.06
C ALA A 376 -31.32 -13.43 -0.61
N GLN A 377 -31.18 -12.14 -0.28
CA GLN A 377 -30.09 -11.30 -0.74
C GLN A 377 -28.72 -11.86 -0.31
N THR A 378 -28.51 -12.13 0.98
CA THR A 378 -27.22 -12.63 1.48
C THR A 378 -26.88 -14.01 0.92
N ASN A 379 -27.85 -14.89 0.70
CA ASN A 379 -27.61 -16.17 0.03
C ASN A 379 -27.14 -15.97 -1.42
N ALA A 380 -27.74 -15.01 -2.15
CA ALA A 380 -27.30 -14.67 -3.50
C ALA A 380 -25.89 -14.07 -3.50
N GLU A 381 -25.56 -13.21 -2.54
CA GLU A 381 -24.20 -12.67 -2.35
C GLU A 381 -23.18 -13.78 -2.07
N ILE A 382 -23.49 -14.76 -1.22
CA ILE A 382 -22.63 -15.92 -0.96
C ILE A 382 -22.40 -16.72 -2.25
N ALA A 383 -23.45 -17.00 -3.02
CA ALA A 383 -23.34 -17.73 -4.29
C ALA A 383 -22.48 -16.95 -5.31
N ALA A 384 -22.63 -15.62 -5.37
CA ALA A 384 -21.79 -14.77 -6.21
C ALA A 384 -20.31 -14.81 -5.78
N PHE A 385 -20.02 -14.77 -4.48
CA PHE A 385 -18.65 -14.90 -3.98
C PHE A 385 -18.04 -16.29 -4.27
N GLN A 386 -18.84 -17.36 -4.20
CA GLN A 386 -18.38 -18.71 -4.55
C GLN A 386 -17.97 -18.80 -6.03
N ALA A 387 -18.83 -18.34 -6.94
CA ALA A 387 -18.52 -18.30 -8.37
C ALA A 387 -17.29 -17.43 -8.66
N ARG A 388 -17.19 -16.27 -7.99
CA ARG A 388 -16.04 -15.36 -8.15
C ARG A 388 -14.74 -15.99 -7.66
N ARG A 389 -14.77 -16.69 -6.52
CA ARG A 389 -13.62 -17.41 -5.97
C ARG A 389 -13.14 -18.47 -6.94
N GLN A 390 -14.07 -19.28 -7.47
CA GLN A 390 -13.76 -20.33 -8.43
C GLN A 390 -13.07 -19.75 -9.67
N PHE A 391 -13.66 -18.72 -10.28
CA PHE A 391 -13.06 -18.09 -11.47
C PHE A 391 -11.68 -17.49 -11.18
N LEU A 392 -11.50 -16.82 -10.03
CA LEU A 392 -10.20 -16.25 -9.67
C LEU A 392 -9.14 -17.34 -9.48
N GLU A 393 -9.49 -18.46 -8.87
CA GLU A 393 -8.60 -19.62 -8.72
C GLU A 393 -8.21 -20.22 -10.08
N GLU A 394 -9.18 -20.43 -10.97
CA GLU A 394 -8.95 -20.89 -12.34
C GLU A 394 -8.05 -19.93 -13.13
N GLN A 395 -8.28 -18.62 -12.99
CA GLN A 395 -7.47 -17.58 -13.63
C GLN A 395 -6.02 -17.60 -13.11
N ILE A 396 -5.83 -17.65 -11.79
CA ILE A 396 -4.49 -17.71 -11.18
C ILE A 396 -3.72 -18.94 -11.66
N PHE A 397 -4.38 -20.11 -11.76
CA PHE A 397 -3.72 -21.31 -12.27
C PHE A 397 -3.36 -21.21 -13.75
N ALA A 398 -4.25 -20.65 -14.58
CA ALA A 398 -3.95 -20.39 -15.98
C ALA A 398 -2.76 -19.43 -16.15
N ASP A 399 -2.71 -18.35 -15.35
CA ASP A 399 -1.62 -17.38 -15.36
C ASP A 399 -0.29 -18.02 -14.93
N ILE A 400 -0.30 -18.82 -13.87
CA ILE A 400 0.89 -19.55 -13.39
C ILE A 400 1.40 -20.54 -14.42
N ASP A 401 0.51 -21.30 -15.06
CA ASP A 401 0.89 -22.25 -16.10
C ASP A 401 1.50 -21.52 -17.31
N GLY A 402 0.87 -20.41 -17.75
CA GLY A 402 1.37 -19.56 -18.82
C GLY A 402 2.75 -18.97 -18.51
N LEU A 403 2.94 -18.47 -17.29
CA LEU A 403 4.23 -17.95 -16.82
C LEU A 403 5.28 -19.06 -16.67
N GLY A 404 4.88 -20.26 -16.26
CA GLY A 404 5.76 -21.43 -16.22
C GLY A 404 6.28 -21.83 -17.62
N ILE A 405 5.40 -21.76 -18.64
CA ILE A 405 5.77 -21.94 -20.04
C ILE A 405 6.73 -20.83 -20.48
N ALA A 406 6.45 -19.57 -20.13
CA ALA A 406 7.30 -18.43 -20.46
C ALA A 406 8.70 -18.53 -19.82
N VAL A 407 8.81 -18.91 -18.56
CA VAL A 407 10.10 -19.13 -17.87
C VAL A 407 10.90 -20.24 -18.55
N THR A 408 10.26 -21.35 -18.90
CA THR A 408 10.91 -22.47 -19.59
C THR A 408 11.37 -22.08 -21.01
N GLY A 409 10.51 -21.40 -21.76
CA GLY A 409 10.80 -20.92 -23.11
C GLY A 409 11.91 -19.89 -23.15
N THR A 410 11.87 -18.89 -22.28
CA THR A 410 12.92 -17.87 -22.17
C THR A 410 14.26 -18.47 -21.72
N GLY A 411 14.25 -19.47 -20.84
CA GLY A 411 15.46 -20.23 -20.49
C GLY A 411 16.14 -20.88 -21.69
N ARG A 412 15.36 -21.54 -22.57
CA ARG A 412 15.87 -22.13 -23.82
C ARG A 412 16.38 -21.05 -24.80
N LEU A 413 15.65 -19.95 -24.94
CA LEU A 413 16.05 -18.83 -25.80
C LEU A 413 17.37 -18.19 -25.35
N VAL A 414 17.61 -18.07 -24.04
CA VAL A 414 18.90 -17.59 -23.51
C VAL A 414 20.05 -18.50 -23.95
N GLY A 415 19.88 -19.83 -23.86
CA GLY A 415 20.91 -20.78 -24.33
C GLY A 415 21.24 -20.61 -25.81
N ILE A 416 20.20 -20.58 -26.66
CA ILE A 416 20.36 -20.40 -28.12
C ILE A 416 21.00 -19.04 -28.45
N ALA A 417 20.57 -17.97 -27.79
CA ALA A 417 21.12 -16.63 -28.01
C ALA A 417 22.58 -16.53 -27.52
N ALA A 418 22.94 -17.24 -26.45
CA ALA A 418 24.31 -17.29 -25.95
C ALA A 418 25.25 -17.98 -26.95
N ASP A 419 24.85 -19.13 -27.47
CA ASP A 419 25.58 -19.85 -28.51
C ASP A 419 25.71 -19.01 -29.79
N GLY A 420 24.61 -18.36 -30.21
CA GLY A 420 24.58 -17.46 -31.36
C GLY A 420 25.53 -16.28 -31.21
N ALA A 421 25.50 -15.60 -30.06
CA ALA A 421 26.40 -14.49 -29.76
C ALA A 421 27.87 -14.93 -29.72
N GLY A 422 28.16 -16.08 -29.13
CA GLY A 422 29.52 -16.65 -29.10
C GLY A 422 30.06 -16.96 -30.50
N ARG A 423 29.25 -17.60 -31.36
CA ARG A 423 29.64 -17.93 -32.74
C ARG A 423 29.80 -16.67 -33.60
N ALA A 424 28.90 -15.69 -33.48
CA ALA A 424 28.99 -14.43 -34.20
C ALA A 424 30.25 -13.64 -33.80
N ALA A 425 30.60 -13.62 -32.51
CA ALA A 425 31.84 -13.02 -32.02
C ALA A 425 33.09 -13.70 -32.60
N THR A 426 33.13 -15.04 -32.63
CA THR A 426 34.23 -15.81 -33.26
C THR A 426 34.39 -15.44 -34.74
N MET A 427 33.29 -15.36 -35.49
CA MET A 427 33.32 -14.95 -36.89
C MET A 427 33.83 -13.52 -37.07
N ALA A 428 33.40 -12.57 -36.24
CA ALA A 428 33.88 -11.19 -36.30
C ALA A 428 35.37 -11.06 -35.96
N ILE A 429 35.88 -11.86 -35.01
CA ILE A 429 37.32 -11.90 -34.70
C ILE A 429 38.11 -12.51 -35.86
N ALA A 430 37.65 -13.62 -36.42
CA ALA A 430 38.31 -14.29 -37.54
C ALA A 430 38.35 -13.38 -38.78
N GLU A 431 37.25 -12.71 -39.10
CA GLU A 431 37.17 -11.83 -40.27
C GLU A 431 38.06 -10.59 -40.11
N ARG A 432 38.08 -9.98 -38.92
CA ARG A 432 39.02 -8.88 -38.61
C ARG A 432 40.47 -9.31 -38.83
N ARG A 433 40.85 -10.51 -38.39
CA ARG A 433 42.20 -11.04 -38.58
C ARG A 433 42.50 -11.27 -40.08
N ARG A 434 41.58 -11.85 -40.83
CA ARG A 434 41.75 -12.05 -42.29
C ARG A 434 41.89 -10.74 -43.04
N PHE A 435 41.09 -9.73 -42.69
CA PHE A 435 41.19 -8.39 -43.27
C PHE A 435 42.53 -7.73 -42.98
N ALA A 436 43.02 -7.83 -41.74
CA ALA A 436 44.34 -7.32 -41.36
C ALA A 436 45.48 -7.98 -42.17
N LEU A 437 45.31 -9.24 -42.58
CA LEU A 437 46.24 -9.99 -43.43
C LEU A 437 46.00 -9.77 -44.93
N GLY A 438 45.03 -8.93 -45.33
CA GLY A 438 44.69 -8.67 -46.73
C GLY A 438 43.88 -9.80 -47.42
N ALA A 439 43.40 -10.79 -46.68
CA ALA A 439 42.68 -11.97 -47.19
C ALA A 439 41.15 -11.86 -47.09
N SER A 440 40.62 -10.64 -46.89
CA SER A 440 39.19 -10.35 -46.79
C SER A 440 38.87 -8.92 -47.22
N ASP A 441 37.58 -8.64 -47.39
CA ASP A 441 37.03 -7.36 -47.79
C ASP A 441 36.41 -6.60 -46.60
N TYR A 442 36.42 -5.26 -46.67
CA TYR A 442 35.90 -4.39 -45.61
C TYR A 442 34.39 -4.59 -45.38
N PHE A 443 33.62 -4.78 -46.44
CA PHE A 443 32.18 -5.02 -46.35
C PHE A 443 31.87 -6.26 -45.49
N LEU A 444 32.65 -7.33 -45.67
CA LEU A 444 32.47 -8.57 -44.93
C LEU A 444 32.81 -8.38 -43.44
N VAL A 445 33.88 -7.65 -43.12
CA VAL A 445 34.21 -7.31 -41.73
C VAL A 445 33.07 -6.53 -41.07
N ASN A 446 32.57 -5.49 -41.73
CA ASN A 446 31.46 -4.68 -41.19
C ASN A 446 30.23 -5.55 -40.92
N THR A 447 29.85 -6.38 -41.90
CA THR A 447 28.71 -7.30 -41.78
C THR A 447 28.87 -8.27 -40.61
N ARG A 448 30.09 -8.79 -40.37
CA ARG A 448 30.36 -9.70 -39.23
C ARG A 448 30.32 -8.96 -37.89
N GLU A 449 30.84 -7.74 -37.81
CA GLU A 449 30.77 -6.91 -36.60
C GLU A 449 29.34 -6.55 -36.24
N ASP A 450 28.56 -6.08 -37.21
CA ASP A 450 27.14 -5.75 -37.02
C ASP A 450 26.36 -7.00 -36.59
N SER A 451 26.61 -8.16 -37.22
CA SER A 451 26.01 -9.44 -36.82
C SER A 451 26.38 -9.86 -35.40
N ALA A 452 27.61 -9.60 -34.95
CA ALA A 452 28.05 -9.91 -33.60
C ALA A 452 27.41 -8.99 -32.56
N ALA A 453 27.30 -7.70 -32.85
CA ALA A 453 26.59 -6.74 -32.00
C ALA A 453 25.09 -7.08 -31.88
N ASP A 454 24.42 -7.37 -33.00
CA ASP A 454 23.01 -7.77 -33.03
C ASP A 454 22.78 -9.06 -32.23
N ALA A 455 23.64 -10.07 -32.40
CA ALA A 455 23.54 -11.30 -31.64
C ALA A 455 23.75 -11.07 -30.13
N ARG A 456 24.65 -10.15 -29.75
CA ARG A 456 24.86 -9.77 -28.35
C ARG A 456 23.65 -9.06 -27.76
N VAL A 457 23.03 -8.13 -28.51
CA VAL A 457 21.78 -7.46 -28.10
C VAL A 457 20.64 -8.45 -27.94
N ARG A 458 20.48 -9.40 -28.88
CA ARG A 458 19.46 -10.48 -28.76
C ARG A 458 19.66 -11.34 -27.52
N LEU A 459 20.91 -11.63 -27.13
CA LEU A 459 21.20 -12.32 -25.87
C LEU A 459 20.76 -11.48 -24.67
N LEU A 460 21.09 -10.18 -24.65
CA LEU A 460 20.66 -9.28 -23.57
C LEU A 460 19.13 -9.23 -23.46
N ASP A 461 18.41 -9.14 -24.58
CA ASP A 461 16.95 -9.15 -24.61
C ASP A 461 16.36 -10.48 -24.12
N ALA A 462 16.98 -11.61 -24.47
CA ALA A 462 16.55 -12.93 -23.98
C ALA A 462 16.73 -13.06 -22.47
N VAL A 463 17.84 -12.57 -21.92
CA VAL A 463 18.08 -12.56 -20.46
C VAL A 463 17.12 -11.62 -19.75
N PHE A 464 16.86 -10.43 -20.31
CA PHE A 464 15.86 -9.50 -19.80
C PHE A 464 14.48 -10.14 -19.72
N ARG A 465 14.00 -10.76 -20.81
CA ARG A 465 12.69 -11.44 -20.84
C ARG A 465 12.60 -12.56 -19.82
N ARG A 466 13.69 -13.31 -19.62
CA ARG A 466 13.75 -14.32 -18.56
C ARG A 466 13.60 -13.69 -17.17
N ALA A 467 14.31 -12.61 -16.89
CA ALA A 467 14.20 -11.92 -15.60
C ALA A 467 12.79 -11.42 -15.33
N VAL A 468 12.12 -10.84 -16.33
CA VAL A 468 10.72 -10.40 -16.26
C VAL A 468 9.78 -11.59 -16.01
N ALA A 469 9.91 -12.68 -16.77
CA ALA A 469 9.06 -13.86 -16.60
C ALA A 469 9.17 -14.48 -15.20
N HIS A 470 10.36 -14.48 -14.59
CA HIS A 470 10.53 -14.92 -13.21
C HIS A 470 9.90 -13.95 -12.20
N ALA A 471 10.02 -12.63 -12.40
CA ALA A 471 9.40 -11.63 -11.53
C ALA A 471 7.87 -11.72 -11.57
N ASP A 472 7.31 -11.92 -12.77
CA ASP A 472 5.88 -12.10 -12.97
C ASP A 472 5.40 -13.40 -12.34
N LEU A 473 6.17 -14.49 -12.47
CA LEU A 473 5.85 -15.74 -11.80
C LEU A 473 5.84 -15.59 -10.27
N ALA A 474 6.85 -14.93 -9.69
CA ALA A 474 6.90 -14.66 -8.25
C ALA A 474 5.68 -13.84 -7.78
N ALA A 475 5.28 -12.83 -8.55
CA ALA A 475 4.07 -12.04 -8.28
C ALA A 475 2.77 -12.85 -8.42
N ALA A 476 2.70 -13.74 -9.41
CA ALA A 476 1.56 -14.63 -9.64
C ALA A 476 1.46 -15.75 -8.59
N THR A 477 2.57 -16.16 -7.97
CA THR A 477 2.54 -17.14 -6.87
C THR A 477 2.46 -16.51 -5.48
N GLY A 478 2.67 -15.20 -5.36
CA GLY A 478 2.74 -14.51 -4.06
C GLY A 478 4.01 -14.85 -3.28
N ASP A 479 5.12 -15.10 -3.98
CA ASP A 479 6.42 -15.39 -3.37
C ASP A 479 7.04 -14.09 -2.84
N LEU A 480 6.82 -13.82 -1.55
CA LEU A 480 7.23 -12.58 -0.89
C LEU A 480 8.75 -12.44 -0.81
N ASP A 481 9.46 -13.55 -0.59
CA ASP A 481 10.92 -13.57 -0.48
C ASP A 481 11.57 -13.19 -1.82
N ALA A 482 11.07 -13.74 -2.93
CA ALA A 482 11.54 -13.40 -4.27
C ALA A 482 11.27 -11.93 -4.65
N LEU A 483 10.28 -11.30 -4.02
CA LEU A 483 9.92 -9.89 -4.21
C LEU A 483 10.59 -8.94 -3.22
N GLY A 484 11.37 -9.45 -2.26
CA GLY A 484 12.04 -8.66 -1.23
C GLY A 484 11.07 -7.99 -0.24
N LEU A 485 9.94 -8.64 0.05
CA LEU A 485 8.91 -8.12 0.98
C LEU A 485 9.13 -8.58 2.41
#